data_AF-A0A7I7YSY3-F1
#
_entry.id   AF-A0A7I7YSY3-F1
#
_cell.length_a   1.000
_cell.length_b   1.000
_cell.length_c   1.000
_cell.angle_alpha   90.00
_cell.angle_beta   90.00
_cell.angle_gamma   90.00
#
_symmetry.space_group_name_H-M   'P 1'
#
loop_
_entity.id
_entity.type
_entity.pdbx_description
1 polymer ?
#
loop_
_entity_poly.entity_id
_entity_poly.type
_entity_poly.pdbx_seq_one_letter_code
_entity_poly.pdbx_strand_id
1 'polypeptide(L)'
;MSNDESLLGTFPGRLFLRELRPRVPASIAAMGPMELISAATRAVGSYLYADECPAVLNLDVNREQLRDLAAAALAALSSLSTFGSPQMHQGALTTLHRPNPANRNPLSALPDGAFWTSTPLTAGDDSWTVSGENLRRDQPRRAVHFDETQVRLVRIDSAADWQQFIESNPVTDGGRRYPDWPTMSHSWDAVHLSPAGLLLAHPAISTTPLSCTDGSGLAHSRAGRYASVADWSAVSTAWLHEPPGAQIV
;
A
#
# COMPACT_ATOMS: atom_id res chain seq x y z
N MET A 1 9.52 -18.82 -2.46
CA MET A 1 8.94 -17.55 -2.95
C MET A 1 7.97 -17.92 -4.05
N SER A 2 6.68 -17.56 -3.90
CA SER A 2 5.69 -17.72 -4.96
C SER A 2 6.08 -16.81 -6.13
N ASN A 3 6.27 -17.37 -7.32
CA ASN A 3 6.72 -16.66 -8.53
C ASN A 3 5.56 -16.02 -9.33
N ASP A 4 4.33 -15.98 -8.79
CA ASP A 4 3.15 -15.78 -9.64
C ASP A 4 2.52 -14.38 -9.58
N GLU A 5 2.95 -13.50 -8.68
CA GLU A 5 2.38 -12.15 -8.57
C GLU A 5 3.18 -11.15 -9.40
N SER A 6 2.49 -10.48 -10.32
CA SER A 6 3.06 -9.57 -11.30
C SER A 6 2.29 -8.26 -11.32
N LEU A 7 3.00 -7.16 -11.57
CA LEU A 7 2.39 -5.86 -11.86
C LEU A 7 1.41 -5.92 -13.05
N LEU A 8 1.57 -6.89 -13.96
CA LEU A 8 0.64 -7.10 -15.07
C LEU A 8 -0.67 -7.79 -14.65
N GLY A 9 -0.73 -8.33 -13.43
CA GLY A 9 -1.89 -9.03 -12.89
C GLY A 9 -2.98 -8.11 -12.32
N THR A 10 -2.64 -6.86 -11.98
CA THR A 10 -3.56 -5.91 -11.32
C THR A 10 -3.74 -4.63 -12.15
N PHE A 11 -4.86 -3.93 -11.97
CA PHE A 11 -5.09 -2.65 -12.63
C PHE A 11 -4.08 -1.57 -12.19
N PRO A 12 -3.82 -1.36 -10.88
CA PRO A 12 -2.77 -0.44 -10.43
C PRO A 12 -1.40 -0.75 -11.03
N GLY A 13 -1.00 -2.02 -11.06
CA GLY A 13 0.30 -2.40 -11.61
C GLY A 13 0.40 -2.10 -13.11
N ARG A 14 -0.66 -2.34 -13.88
CA ARG A 14 -0.69 -1.99 -15.31
C ARG A 14 -0.69 -0.47 -15.56
N LEU A 15 -1.40 0.31 -14.75
CA LEU A 15 -1.40 1.78 -14.84
C LEU A 15 -0.03 2.35 -14.50
N PHE A 16 0.63 1.79 -13.49
CA PHE A 16 2.01 2.13 -13.13
C PHE A 16 2.98 1.84 -14.29
N LEU A 17 2.89 0.67 -14.91
CA LEU A 17 3.73 0.33 -16.07
C LEU A 17 3.46 1.20 -17.29
N ARG A 18 2.19 1.63 -17.48
CA ARG A 18 1.84 2.59 -18.54
C ARG A 18 2.56 3.92 -18.33
N GLU A 19 2.66 4.39 -17.08
CA GLU A 19 3.40 5.61 -16.73
C GLU A 19 4.91 5.45 -16.98
N LEU A 20 5.47 4.28 -16.69
CA LEU A 20 6.89 3.99 -16.88
C LEU A 20 7.26 3.60 -18.32
N ARG A 21 6.29 3.36 -19.20
CA ARG A 21 6.52 2.89 -20.58
C ARG A 21 7.52 3.70 -21.42
N PRO A 22 7.62 5.04 -21.28
CA PRO A 22 8.64 5.81 -22.00
C PRO A 22 10.08 5.53 -21.53
N ARG A 23 10.25 4.84 -20.40
CA ARG A 23 11.54 4.55 -19.77
C ARG A 23 12.04 3.16 -20.17
N VAL A 24 13.36 3.00 -20.20
CA VAL A 24 14.02 1.70 -20.37
C VAL A 24 14.23 1.02 -19.00
N PRO A 25 14.26 -0.32 -18.91
CA PRO A 25 14.42 -1.03 -17.63
C PRO A 25 15.59 -0.54 -16.77
N ALA A 26 16.75 -0.28 -17.38
CA ALA A 26 17.92 0.25 -16.68
C ALA A 26 17.68 1.60 -16.00
N SER A 27 16.85 2.46 -16.60
CA SER A 27 16.50 3.77 -16.02
C SER A 27 15.51 3.67 -14.86
N ILE A 28 14.73 2.57 -14.78
CA ILE A 28 13.82 2.33 -13.65
C ILE A 28 14.60 1.88 -12.42
N ALA A 29 15.60 1.03 -12.60
CA ALA A 29 16.50 0.61 -11.52
C ALA A 29 17.27 1.79 -10.90
N ALA A 30 17.47 2.88 -11.66
CA ALA A 30 18.10 4.11 -11.18
C ALA A 30 17.13 5.12 -10.55
N MET A 31 15.82 4.86 -10.57
CA MET A 31 14.84 5.79 -9.99
C MET A 31 14.95 5.84 -8.47
N GLY A 32 14.86 7.04 -7.92
CA GLY A 32 14.86 7.24 -6.47
C GLY A 32 13.52 6.85 -5.82
N PRO A 33 13.49 6.69 -4.48
CA PRO A 33 12.26 6.36 -3.73
C PRO A 33 11.11 7.33 -4.04
N MET A 34 11.39 8.63 -4.10
CA MET A 34 10.40 9.67 -4.39
C MET A 34 9.71 9.45 -5.75
N GLU A 35 10.47 9.17 -6.81
CA GLU A 35 9.91 8.98 -8.15
C GLU A 35 9.05 7.72 -8.23
N LEU A 36 9.55 6.59 -7.68
CA LEU A 36 8.85 5.31 -7.72
C LEU A 36 7.55 5.34 -6.89
N ILE A 37 7.61 5.89 -5.68
CA ILE A 37 6.44 5.99 -4.81
C ILE A 37 5.43 6.98 -5.38
N SER A 38 5.87 8.10 -5.96
CA SER A 38 4.97 9.03 -6.66
C SER A 38 4.23 8.37 -7.82
N ALA A 39 4.94 7.63 -8.67
CA ALA A 39 4.32 6.90 -9.77
C ALA A 39 3.36 5.81 -9.28
N ALA A 40 3.72 5.06 -8.24
CA ALA A 40 2.85 4.03 -7.67
C ALA A 40 1.56 4.64 -7.10
N THR A 41 1.68 5.73 -6.34
CA THR A 41 0.52 6.41 -5.76
C THR A 41 -0.37 7.04 -6.83
N ARG A 42 0.19 7.65 -7.88
CA ARG A 42 -0.59 8.11 -9.03
C ARG A 42 -1.35 6.97 -9.69
N ALA A 43 -0.72 5.83 -9.91
CA ALA A 43 -1.36 4.66 -10.51
C ALA A 43 -2.53 4.13 -9.66
N VAL A 44 -2.40 4.12 -8.33
CA VAL A 44 -3.50 3.78 -7.43
C VAL A 44 -4.62 4.82 -7.47
N GLY A 45 -4.30 6.12 -7.46
CA GLY A 45 -5.29 7.18 -7.58
C GLY A 45 -6.08 7.10 -8.90
N SER A 46 -5.38 6.91 -10.03
CA SER A 46 -5.97 6.65 -11.34
C SER A 46 -6.86 5.41 -11.32
N TYR A 47 -6.38 4.33 -10.71
CA TYR A 47 -7.16 3.10 -10.57
C TYR A 47 -8.45 3.33 -9.80
N LEU A 48 -8.40 3.95 -8.62
CA LEU A 48 -9.54 4.04 -7.73
C LEU A 48 -10.56 5.11 -8.15
N TYR A 49 -10.10 6.21 -8.73
CA TYR A 49 -10.91 7.43 -8.87
C TYR A 49 -11.05 7.96 -10.30
N ALA A 50 -10.32 7.40 -11.27
CA ALA A 50 -10.38 7.86 -12.66
C ALA A 50 -10.88 6.76 -13.62
N ASP A 51 -11.44 7.17 -14.75
CA ASP A 51 -11.84 6.30 -15.87
C ASP A 51 -10.60 5.90 -16.71
N GLU A 52 -9.64 5.22 -16.08
CA GLU A 52 -8.39 4.84 -16.74
C GLU A 52 -8.18 3.32 -16.85
N CYS A 53 -8.99 2.52 -16.14
CA CYS A 53 -8.92 1.06 -16.22
C CYS A 53 -9.12 0.52 -17.65
N PRO A 54 -10.06 1.05 -18.47
CA PRO A 54 -10.25 0.58 -19.85
C PRO A 54 -8.99 0.68 -20.71
N ALA A 55 -8.17 1.71 -20.50
CA ALA A 55 -6.96 1.96 -21.27
C ALA A 55 -5.84 0.92 -21.05
N VAL A 56 -5.94 0.12 -19.98
CA VAL A 56 -4.94 -0.91 -19.65
C VAL A 56 -5.52 -2.34 -19.62
N LEU A 57 -6.82 -2.48 -19.88
CA LEU A 57 -7.53 -3.76 -19.83
C LEU A 57 -6.96 -4.77 -20.85
N ASN A 58 -6.66 -4.29 -22.07
CA ASN A 58 -6.25 -5.12 -23.20
C ASN A 58 -4.75 -5.03 -23.50
N LEU A 59 -3.92 -4.71 -22.50
CA LEU A 59 -2.47 -4.78 -22.67
C LEU A 59 -2.04 -6.21 -23.02
N ASP A 60 -1.24 -6.36 -24.06
CA ASP A 60 -0.61 -7.65 -24.39
C ASP A 60 0.46 -7.99 -23.34
N VAL A 61 0.04 -8.69 -22.29
CA VAL A 61 0.89 -9.11 -21.16
C VAL A 61 1.96 -10.12 -21.55
N ASN A 62 1.88 -10.72 -22.73
CA ASN A 62 2.88 -11.67 -23.22
C ASN A 62 4.02 -10.99 -23.98
N ARG A 63 3.88 -9.70 -24.31
CA ARG A 63 4.94 -8.92 -24.96
C ARG A 63 6.18 -8.86 -24.06
N GLU A 64 7.28 -9.44 -24.52
CA GLU A 64 8.55 -9.56 -23.79
C GLU A 64 9.00 -8.24 -23.17
N GLN A 65 9.03 -7.16 -23.96
CA GLN A 65 9.39 -5.81 -23.50
C GLN A 65 8.56 -5.33 -22.30
N LEU A 66 7.27 -5.67 -22.25
CA LEU A 66 6.38 -5.29 -21.15
C LEU A 66 6.63 -6.16 -19.91
N ARG A 67 6.98 -7.43 -20.10
CA ARG A 67 7.36 -8.34 -19.01
C ARG A 67 8.69 -7.94 -18.38
N ASP A 68 9.67 -7.54 -19.20
CA ASP A 68 10.96 -7.04 -18.72
C ASP A 68 10.80 -5.74 -17.94
N LEU A 69 9.96 -4.83 -18.45
CA LEU A 69 9.59 -3.60 -17.76
C LEU A 69 8.94 -3.90 -16.40
N ALA A 70 7.98 -4.84 -16.38
CA ALA A 70 7.29 -5.26 -15.16
C ALA A 70 8.24 -5.87 -14.12
N ALA A 71 9.14 -6.75 -14.56
CA ALA A 71 10.12 -7.38 -13.68
C ALA A 71 11.10 -6.34 -13.11
N ALA A 72 11.64 -5.44 -13.94
CA ALA A 72 12.55 -4.39 -13.49
C ALA A 72 11.88 -3.40 -12.53
N ALA A 73 10.63 -3.01 -12.82
CA ALA A 73 9.89 -2.09 -11.97
C ALA A 73 9.51 -2.72 -10.63
N LEU A 74 9.10 -4.00 -10.62
CA LEU A 74 8.84 -4.73 -9.38
C LEU A 74 10.13 -4.87 -8.55
N ALA A 75 11.25 -5.25 -9.17
CA ALA A 75 12.53 -5.34 -8.49
C ALA A 75 12.96 -4.00 -7.86
N ALA A 76 12.77 -2.89 -8.59
CA ALA A 76 13.04 -1.55 -8.09
C ALA A 76 12.16 -1.22 -6.86
N LEU A 77 10.85 -1.44 -6.94
CA LEU A 77 9.92 -1.23 -5.83
C LEU A 77 10.27 -2.08 -4.60
N SER A 78 10.57 -3.36 -4.80
CA SER A 78 10.92 -4.30 -3.73
C SER A 78 12.27 -4.00 -3.08
N SER A 79 13.18 -3.30 -3.76
CA SER A 79 14.45 -2.87 -3.20
C SER A 79 14.35 -1.65 -2.27
N LEU A 80 13.20 -0.96 -2.24
CA LEU A 80 13.00 0.23 -1.43
C LEU A 80 12.85 -0.12 0.06
N SER A 81 13.74 0.44 0.89
CA SER A 81 13.62 0.39 2.35
C SER A 81 12.60 1.43 2.82
N THR A 82 11.33 1.04 2.87
CA THR A 82 10.21 1.94 3.23
C THR A 82 9.73 1.83 4.67
N PHE A 83 10.22 0.84 5.40
CA PHE A 83 10.03 0.71 6.84
C PHE A 83 11.39 0.92 7.50
N GLY A 84 11.47 1.88 8.41
CA GLY A 84 12.68 2.24 9.12
C GLY A 84 12.48 3.50 9.95
N SER A 85 13.39 3.73 10.88
CA SER A 85 13.37 4.86 11.80
C SER A 85 14.17 6.02 11.20
N PRO A 86 13.63 7.26 11.16
CA PRO A 86 12.29 7.65 11.57
C PRO A 86 11.20 7.36 10.53
N GLN A 87 9.94 7.33 10.99
CA GLN A 87 8.76 7.49 10.14
C GLN A 87 8.05 8.83 10.43
N MET A 88 7.27 9.34 9.49
CA MET A 88 6.62 10.65 9.63
C MET A 88 5.17 10.52 10.10
N HIS A 89 4.82 11.24 11.14
CA HIS A 89 3.44 11.40 11.61
C HIS A 89 2.90 12.79 11.27
N GLN A 90 1.59 12.89 11.00
CA GLN A 90 0.88 14.14 10.78
C GLN A 90 0.02 14.49 12.00
N GLY A 91 0.26 15.67 12.57
CA GLY A 91 -0.51 16.18 13.69
C GLY A 91 0.37 16.67 14.82
N ALA A 92 -0.22 17.49 15.70
CA ALA A 92 0.43 17.99 16.90
C ALA A 92 0.52 16.89 17.96
N LEU A 93 1.48 15.99 17.79
CA LEU A 93 1.75 14.93 18.73
C LEU A 93 2.74 15.42 19.79
N THR A 94 2.25 15.63 21.02
CA THR A 94 3.07 15.98 22.18
C THR A 94 3.35 14.77 23.08
N THR A 95 2.44 13.79 23.07
CA THR A 95 2.56 12.51 23.77
C THR A 95 2.00 11.40 22.90
N LEU A 96 2.68 10.25 22.88
CA LEU A 96 2.16 9.08 22.18
C LEU A 96 1.15 8.37 23.07
N HIS A 97 -0.11 8.33 22.63
CA HIS A 97 -1.12 7.53 23.30
C HIS A 97 -1.03 6.09 22.80
N ARG A 98 -1.24 5.13 23.72
CA ARG A 98 -1.29 3.72 23.36
C ARG A 98 -2.39 3.49 22.31
N PRO A 99 -2.05 2.94 21.13
CA PRO A 99 -3.06 2.59 20.13
C PRO A 99 -4.09 1.61 20.69
N ASN A 100 -5.33 1.72 20.20
CA ASN A 100 -6.41 0.80 20.53
C ASN A 100 -7.09 0.34 19.23
N PRO A 101 -6.44 -0.54 18.47
CA PRO A 101 -6.90 -0.92 17.15
C PRO A 101 -8.25 -1.64 17.20
N ALA A 102 -9.22 -1.13 16.47
CA ALA A 102 -10.55 -1.71 16.33
C ALA A 102 -10.92 -1.89 14.85
N ASN A 103 -11.88 -2.77 14.58
CA ASN A 103 -12.53 -2.80 13.28
C ASN A 103 -13.43 -1.59 13.10
N ARG A 104 -13.37 -0.95 11.93
CA ARG A 104 -14.28 0.14 11.56
C ARG A 104 -15.71 -0.37 11.37
N ASN A 105 -16.67 0.55 11.46
CA ASN A 105 -18.07 0.31 11.06
C ASN A 105 -18.48 1.33 9.99
N PRO A 106 -18.71 0.90 8.73
CA PRO A 106 -18.63 -0.47 8.22
C PRO A 106 -17.20 -1.04 8.19
N LEU A 107 -17.07 -2.37 8.08
CA LEU A 107 -15.76 -3.04 8.00
C LEU A 107 -14.95 -2.52 6.82
N SER A 108 -13.64 -2.37 7.02
CA SER A 108 -12.70 -1.87 6.02
C SER A 108 -11.32 -2.50 6.18
N ALA A 109 -10.45 -2.32 5.18
CA ALA A 109 -9.07 -2.79 5.21
C ALA A 109 -8.16 -1.96 6.14
N LEU A 110 -8.69 -0.97 6.87
CA LEU A 110 -7.95 -0.11 7.78
C LEU A 110 -8.41 -0.33 9.22
N PRO A 111 -7.50 -0.34 10.21
CA PRO A 111 -7.88 -0.22 11.61
C PRO A 111 -8.47 1.17 11.91
N ASP A 112 -9.38 1.20 12.87
CA ASP A 112 -9.66 2.40 13.68
C ASP A 112 -8.71 2.41 14.90
N GLY A 113 -8.36 3.59 15.43
CA GLY A 113 -7.55 3.70 16.66
C GLY A 113 -6.08 3.29 16.57
N ALA A 114 -5.56 2.92 15.39
CA ALA A 114 -4.14 2.70 15.15
C ALA A 114 -3.35 4.02 15.10
N PHE A 115 -2.07 3.97 15.46
CA PHE A 115 -1.17 5.09 15.26
C PHE A 115 -0.54 5.03 13.86
N TRP A 116 -0.80 6.03 13.04
CA TRP A 116 -0.38 6.01 11.63
C TRP A 116 0.91 6.78 11.41
N THR A 117 1.77 6.23 10.57
CA THR A 117 2.99 6.90 10.09
C THR A 117 3.22 6.63 8.60
N SER A 118 3.97 7.53 7.97
CA SER A 118 4.35 7.51 6.56
C SER A 118 5.85 7.33 6.38
N THR A 119 6.26 6.93 5.19
CA THR A 119 7.67 6.74 4.83
C THR A 119 8.27 8.09 4.43
N PRO A 120 9.34 8.59 5.08
CA PRO A 120 10.06 9.77 4.61
C PRO A 120 10.69 9.51 3.23
N LEU A 121 10.62 10.49 2.33
CA LEU A 121 11.14 10.39 0.95
C LEU A 121 12.24 11.40 0.68
N THR A 122 12.07 12.62 1.19
CA THR A 122 13.07 13.70 1.13
C THR A 122 13.07 14.46 2.46
N ALA A 123 13.83 15.54 2.58
CA ALA A 123 13.82 16.39 3.77
C ALA A 123 12.46 17.07 4.05
N GLY A 124 11.60 17.19 3.03
CA GLY A 124 10.29 17.86 3.14
C GLY A 124 9.09 17.02 2.71
N ASP A 125 9.33 15.86 2.11
CA ASP A 125 8.28 15.01 1.57
C ASP A 125 8.30 13.60 2.15
N ASP A 126 7.11 13.03 2.23
CA ASP A 126 6.84 11.66 2.63
C ASP A 126 5.74 11.05 1.77
N SER A 127 5.48 9.77 1.95
CA SER A 127 4.47 9.06 1.15
C SER A 127 3.06 9.63 1.26
N TRP A 128 2.70 10.34 2.34
CA TRP A 128 1.40 11.04 2.43
C TRP A 128 1.41 12.37 1.68
N THR A 129 2.52 13.12 1.67
CA THR A 129 2.58 14.38 0.88
C THR A 129 2.46 14.11 -0.60
N VAL A 130 3.08 13.02 -1.06
CA VAL A 130 3.02 12.54 -2.44
C VAL A 130 1.64 12.03 -2.82
N SER A 131 0.96 11.32 -1.92
CA SER A 131 -0.43 10.89 -2.14
C SER A 131 -1.40 12.06 -2.22
N GLY A 132 -1.24 13.04 -1.33
CA GLY A 132 -2.14 14.17 -1.22
C GLY A 132 -3.51 13.82 -0.64
N GLU A 133 -3.89 12.54 -0.57
CA GLU A 133 -5.14 12.11 0.02
C GLU A 133 -5.13 12.32 1.54
N ASN A 134 -6.19 12.94 2.06
CA ASN A 134 -6.36 13.28 3.48
C ASN A 134 -5.22 14.12 4.09
N LEU A 135 -4.38 14.73 3.24
CA LEU A 135 -3.23 15.52 3.68
C LEU A 135 -3.69 16.86 4.28
N ARG A 136 -3.52 17.01 5.58
CA ARG A 136 -3.68 18.31 6.28
C ARG A 136 -2.38 19.12 6.24
N ARG A 137 -2.18 19.89 5.18
CA ARG A 137 -0.93 20.67 4.95
C ARG A 137 -0.66 21.73 6.03
N ASP A 138 -1.70 22.13 6.75
CA ASP A 138 -1.65 23.05 7.89
C ASP A 138 -1.15 22.39 9.19
N GLN A 139 -1.18 21.06 9.27
CA GLN A 139 -0.79 20.33 10.47
C GLN A 139 0.72 20.08 10.49
N PRO A 140 1.36 20.12 11.68
CA PRO A 140 2.78 19.85 11.80
C PRO A 140 3.09 18.40 11.41
N ARG A 141 4.30 18.21 10.90
CA ARG A 141 4.91 16.89 10.68
C ARG A 141 5.89 16.61 11.81
N ARG A 142 5.88 15.38 12.31
CA ARG A 142 6.77 14.94 13.38
C ARG A 142 7.49 13.67 12.96
N ALA A 143 8.78 13.62 13.19
CA ALA A 143 9.57 12.41 13.02
C ALA A 143 9.36 11.52 14.24
N VAL A 144 9.00 10.27 14.01
CA VAL A 144 8.83 9.24 15.03
C VAL A 144 9.98 8.27 14.88
N HIS A 145 10.92 8.33 15.81
CA HIS A 145 12.01 7.38 15.93
C HIS A 145 11.57 6.21 16.80
N PHE A 146 12.02 5.01 16.46
CA PHE A 146 11.76 3.77 17.19
C PHE A 146 12.90 2.77 16.97
N ASP A 147 12.95 1.75 17.82
CA ASP A 147 13.86 0.61 17.69
C ASP A 147 13.27 -0.44 16.74
N GLU A 148 13.74 -0.43 15.49
CA GLU A 148 13.32 -1.36 14.44
C GLU A 148 13.52 -2.83 14.82
N THR A 149 14.53 -3.14 15.63
CA THR A 149 14.91 -4.53 15.96
C THR A 149 13.94 -5.21 16.90
N GLN A 150 13.07 -4.44 17.57
CA GLN A 150 12.08 -4.93 18.52
C GLN A 150 10.67 -5.00 17.95
N VAL A 151 10.46 -4.55 16.71
CA VAL A 151 9.13 -4.50 16.10
C VAL A 151 8.71 -5.87 15.58
N ARG A 152 7.59 -6.41 16.08
CA ARG A 152 6.89 -7.52 15.42
C ARG A 152 6.09 -6.97 14.25
N LEU A 153 6.70 -6.98 13.08
CA LEU A 153 6.17 -6.38 11.86
C LEU A 153 5.49 -7.40 10.95
N VAL A 154 4.28 -7.07 10.47
CA VAL A 154 3.75 -7.64 9.22
C VAL A 154 4.08 -6.69 8.09
N ARG A 155 4.80 -7.18 7.07
CA ARG A 155 5.05 -6.44 5.84
C ARG A 155 4.17 -7.00 4.73
N ILE A 156 3.45 -6.11 4.05
CA ILE A 156 2.58 -6.46 2.92
C ILE A 156 3.27 -6.01 1.64
N ASP A 157 3.89 -6.95 0.93
CA ASP A 157 4.55 -6.72 -0.35
C ASP A 157 3.74 -7.24 -1.54
N SER A 158 2.72 -8.07 -1.28
CA SER A 158 1.93 -8.77 -2.30
C SER A 158 0.48 -9.03 -1.86
N ALA A 159 -0.37 -9.52 -2.77
CA ALA A 159 -1.71 -9.96 -2.40
C ALA A 159 -1.67 -11.25 -1.56
N ALA A 160 -0.68 -12.13 -1.78
CA ALA A 160 -0.51 -13.32 -0.96
C ALA A 160 -0.19 -12.98 0.51
N ASP A 161 0.70 -12.01 0.76
CA ASP A 161 1.01 -11.55 2.13
C ASP A 161 -0.25 -11.00 2.81
N TRP A 162 -1.03 -10.21 2.08
CA TRP A 162 -2.27 -9.62 2.57
C TRP A 162 -3.34 -10.67 2.86
N GLN A 163 -3.50 -11.64 1.96
CA GLN A 163 -4.41 -12.77 2.17
C GLN A 163 -4.00 -13.57 3.41
N GLN A 164 -2.72 -13.94 3.53
CA GLN A 164 -2.21 -14.71 4.66
C GLN A 164 -2.43 -13.97 5.98
N PHE A 165 -2.18 -12.65 5.99
CA PHE A 165 -2.46 -11.80 7.14
C PHE A 165 -3.94 -11.91 7.53
N ILE A 166 -4.88 -11.70 6.61
CA ILE A 166 -6.31 -11.78 6.90
C ILE A 166 -6.73 -13.19 7.35
N GLU A 167 -6.25 -14.23 6.68
CA GLU A 167 -6.62 -15.63 6.97
C GLU A 167 -6.21 -16.08 8.36
N SER A 168 -5.19 -15.45 8.95
CA SER A 168 -4.75 -15.77 10.31
C SER A 168 -5.85 -15.49 11.34
N ASN A 169 -6.62 -14.41 11.18
CA ASN A 169 -7.77 -14.05 12.03
C ASN A 169 -8.76 -13.16 11.23
N PRO A 170 -9.70 -13.76 10.47
CA PRO A 170 -10.61 -12.98 9.62
C PRO A 170 -11.90 -12.57 10.32
N VAL A 171 -12.36 -11.34 10.07
CA VAL A 171 -13.77 -10.95 10.23
C VAL A 171 -14.43 -11.01 8.86
N THR A 172 -15.69 -11.47 8.78
CA THR A 172 -16.41 -11.62 7.51
C THR A 172 -17.65 -10.73 7.48
N ASP A 173 -17.86 -10.05 6.35
CA ASP A 173 -19.10 -9.33 6.03
C ASP A 173 -19.40 -9.42 4.53
N GLY A 174 -20.67 -9.67 4.17
CA GLY A 174 -21.10 -9.78 2.78
C GLY A 174 -20.33 -10.81 1.94
N GLY A 175 -19.80 -11.88 2.55
CA GLY A 175 -18.96 -12.88 1.87
C GLY A 175 -17.51 -12.46 1.63
N ARG A 176 -17.12 -11.25 2.06
CA ARG A 176 -15.75 -10.73 2.02
C ARG A 176 -15.09 -10.84 3.40
N ARG A 177 -13.78 -11.09 3.41
CA ARG A 177 -12.96 -11.15 4.62
C ARG A 177 -12.12 -9.89 4.80
N TYR A 178 -12.01 -9.48 6.06
CA TYR A 178 -11.27 -8.32 6.55
C TYR A 178 -10.35 -8.76 7.69
N PRO A 179 -9.25 -8.03 7.99
CA PRO A 179 -8.46 -8.28 9.18
C PRO A 179 -9.28 -8.09 10.46
N ASP A 180 -9.16 -8.98 11.43
CA ASP A 180 -9.60 -8.74 12.81
C ASP A 180 -8.55 -7.89 13.54
N TRP A 181 -8.65 -6.57 13.45
CA TRP A 181 -7.65 -5.65 14.00
C TRP A 181 -7.41 -5.82 15.51
N PRO A 182 -8.45 -5.94 16.37
CA PRO A 182 -8.27 -6.28 17.78
C PRO A 182 -7.45 -7.55 17.98
N THR A 183 -7.80 -8.65 17.31
CA THR A 183 -7.10 -9.93 17.49
C THR A 183 -5.68 -9.88 16.93
N MET A 184 -5.47 -9.24 15.78
CA MET A 184 -4.13 -9.08 15.17
C MET A 184 -3.16 -8.31 16.06
N SER A 185 -3.66 -7.32 16.82
CA SER A 185 -2.83 -6.53 17.73
C SER A 185 -2.16 -7.37 18.83
N HIS A 186 -2.69 -8.54 19.18
CA HIS A 186 -2.01 -9.42 20.13
C HIS A 186 -0.70 -10.00 19.58
N SER A 187 -0.64 -10.20 18.25
CA SER A 187 0.48 -10.87 17.58
C SER A 187 1.51 -9.90 17.02
N TRP A 188 1.07 -8.70 16.59
CA TRP A 188 1.88 -7.77 15.82
C TRP A 188 1.85 -6.37 16.41
N ASP A 189 2.99 -5.68 16.32
CA ASP A 189 3.13 -4.29 16.74
C ASP A 189 2.78 -3.32 15.63
N ALA A 190 3.01 -3.72 14.37
CA ALA A 190 2.78 -2.88 13.20
C ALA A 190 2.43 -3.70 11.95
N VAL A 191 1.66 -3.07 11.06
CA VAL A 191 1.45 -3.54 9.68
C VAL A 191 1.94 -2.45 8.73
N HIS A 192 2.92 -2.80 7.88
CA HIS A 192 3.49 -1.89 6.89
C HIS A 192 3.07 -2.30 5.48
N LEU A 193 2.45 -1.38 4.74
CA LEU A 193 2.18 -1.53 3.32
C LEU A 193 3.34 -0.95 2.52
N SER A 194 4.00 -1.80 1.74
CA SER A 194 5.12 -1.38 0.89
C SER A 194 4.65 -0.79 -0.45
N PRO A 195 5.56 -0.18 -1.24
CA PRO A 195 5.25 0.28 -2.59
C PRO A 195 4.79 -0.85 -3.52
N ALA A 196 5.38 -2.04 -3.40
CA ALA A 196 4.97 -3.21 -4.17
C ALA A 196 3.57 -3.69 -3.75
N GLY A 197 3.33 -3.81 -2.43
CA GLY A 197 2.03 -4.22 -1.89
C GLY A 197 0.92 -3.25 -2.28
N LEU A 198 1.21 -1.95 -2.31
CA LEU A 198 0.27 -0.91 -2.75
C LEU A 198 -0.26 -1.14 -4.18
N LEU A 199 0.53 -1.77 -5.07
CA LEU A 199 0.13 -2.09 -6.45
C LEU A 199 -0.37 -3.52 -6.62
N LEU A 200 0.14 -4.46 -5.83
CA LEU A 200 -0.11 -5.89 -5.99
C LEU A 200 -1.27 -6.42 -5.14
N ALA A 201 -1.54 -5.86 -3.96
CA ALA A 201 -2.57 -6.36 -3.03
C ALA A 201 -4.01 -5.95 -3.40
N HIS A 202 -4.33 -6.09 -4.69
CA HIS A 202 -5.63 -5.84 -5.30
C HIS A 202 -6.13 -7.10 -6.02
N PRO A 203 -7.42 -7.22 -6.34
CA PRO A 203 -7.93 -8.38 -7.05
C PRO A 203 -7.24 -8.56 -8.40
N ALA A 204 -6.89 -9.80 -8.74
CA ALA A 204 -6.28 -10.12 -10.03
C ALA A 204 -7.31 -10.01 -11.15
N ILE A 205 -6.92 -9.36 -12.25
CA ILE A 205 -7.80 -9.15 -13.42
C ILE A 205 -8.28 -10.48 -14.02
N SER A 206 -7.43 -11.52 -13.96
CA SER A 206 -7.72 -12.86 -14.50
C SER A 206 -8.87 -13.57 -13.78
N THR A 207 -9.05 -13.32 -12.49
CA THR A 207 -10.09 -13.97 -11.66
C THR A 207 -11.22 -13.03 -11.31
N THR A 208 -11.01 -11.72 -11.43
CA THR A 208 -11.97 -10.69 -11.07
C THR A 208 -11.97 -9.64 -12.19
N PRO A 209 -12.81 -9.81 -13.23
CA PRO A 209 -12.92 -8.81 -14.29
C PRO A 209 -13.46 -7.47 -13.76
N LEU A 210 -13.12 -6.37 -14.43
CA LEU A 210 -13.69 -5.05 -14.14
C LEU A 210 -15.21 -5.09 -14.32
N SER A 211 -15.96 -4.77 -13.26
CA SER A 211 -17.43 -4.78 -13.26
C SER A 211 -18.06 -3.38 -13.31
N CYS A 212 -17.24 -2.32 -13.40
CA CYS A 212 -17.63 -0.93 -13.17
C CYS A 212 -17.99 -0.23 -14.49
N THR A 213 -19.12 0.48 -14.53
CA THR A 213 -19.59 1.22 -15.73
C THR A 213 -18.99 2.62 -15.86
N ASP A 214 -18.47 3.18 -14.77
CA ASP A 214 -17.80 4.49 -14.73
C ASP A 214 -16.31 4.42 -15.08
N GLY A 215 -15.82 3.21 -15.36
CA GLY A 215 -14.42 2.95 -15.70
C GLY A 215 -13.43 3.09 -14.54
N SER A 216 -13.91 3.43 -13.34
CA SER A 216 -13.12 3.43 -12.11
C SER A 216 -12.95 2.01 -11.57
N GLY A 217 -11.91 1.81 -10.78
CA GLY A 217 -11.56 0.54 -10.17
C GLY A 217 -12.12 0.32 -8.78
N LEU A 218 -12.89 1.27 -8.22
CA LEU A 218 -13.35 1.24 -6.83
C LEU A 218 -14.27 0.05 -6.52
N ALA A 219 -15.23 -0.26 -7.39
CA ALA A 219 -16.07 -1.43 -7.17
C ALA A 219 -15.29 -2.73 -7.44
N HIS A 220 -14.36 -2.73 -8.39
CA HIS A 220 -13.45 -3.85 -8.63
C HIS A 220 -12.55 -4.14 -7.42
N SER A 221 -12.03 -3.11 -6.73
CA SER A 221 -11.16 -3.30 -5.55
C SER A 221 -11.90 -3.98 -4.40
N ARG A 222 -13.23 -3.89 -4.42
CA ARG A 222 -14.16 -4.53 -3.50
C ARG A 222 -14.67 -5.88 -4.04
N ALA A 223 -14.51 -6.25 -5.30
CA ALA A 223 -15.14 -7.47 -5.82
C ALA A 223 -14.50 -8.79 -5.33
N GLY A 224 -13.30 -8.74 -4.72
CA GLY A 224 -12.59 -9.93 -4.25
C GLY A 224 -13.13 -10.56 -2.95
N ARG A 225 -12.71 -11.82 -2.70
CA ARG A 225 -12.97 -12.57 -1.45
C ARG A 225 -12.35 -11.90 -0.23
N TYR A 226 -11.23 -11.21 -0.41
CA TYR A 226 -10.54 -10.43 0.61
C TYR A 226 -10.72 -8.94 0.27
N ALA A 227 -10.93 -8.10 1.27
CA ALA A 227 -10.82 -6.66 1.10
C ALA A 227 -9.42 -6.35 0.57
N SER A 228 -9.30 -5.60 -0.51
CA SER A 228 -7.99 -5.18 -1.02
C SER A 228 -7.41 -4.06 -0.15
N VAL A 229 -6.15 -3.70 -0.40
CA VAL A 229 -5.52 -2.53 0.23
C VAL A 229 -6.01 -1.21 -0.37
N ALA A 230 -7.12 -1.17 -1.12
CA ALA A 230 -7.61 0.05 -1.76
C ALA A 230 -8.01 1.17 -0.79
N ASP A 231 -8.34 0.83 0.47
CA ASP A 231 -8.54 1.87 1.50
C ASP A 231 -7.21 2.49 1.96
N TRP A 232 -6.07 1.84 1.66
CA TRP A 232 -4.75 2.41 1.87
C TRP A 232 -4.38 3.28 0.67
N SER A 233 -4.28 4.58 0.89
CA SER A 233 -3.98 5.58 -0.16
C SER A 233 -2.49 5.82 -0.41
N ALA A 234 -1.62 5.22 0.42
CA ALA A 234 -0.19 5.46 0.40
C ALA A 234 0.60 4.36 1.11
N VAL A 235 1.88 4.24 0.75
CA VAL A 235 2.88 3.48 1.52
C VAL A 235 2.89 4.01 2.96
N SER A 236 2.59 3.17 3.93
CA SER A 236 2.40 3.63 5.30
C SER A 236 2.49 2.48 6.30
N THR A 237 2.57 2.83 7.57
CA THR A 237 2.55 1.87 8.68
C THR A 237 1.39 2.19 9.61
N ALA A 238 0.56 1.17 9.87
CA ALA A 238 -0.41 1.15 10.94
C ALA A 238 0.24 0.51 12.18
N TRP A 239 0.53 1.31 13.20
CA TRP A 239 1.02 0.82 14.48
C TRP A 239 -0.16 0.39 15.36
N LEU A 240 -0.18 -0.89 15.71
CA LEU A 240 -1.17 -1.55 16.57
C LEU A 240 -0.80 -1.44 18.05
N HIS A 241 0.49 -1.20 18.34
CA HIS A 241 1.03 -0.83 19.64
C HIS A 241 1.89 0.43 19.52
N GLU A 242 2.25 1.01 20.66
CA GLU A 242 3.25 2.08 20.69
C GLU A 242 4.56 1.59 20.04
N PRO A 243 5.17 2.38 19.12
CA PRO A 243 6.46 2.01 18.53
C PRO A 243 7.51 1.78 19.63
N PRO A 244 8.26 0.67 19.60
CA PRO A 244 9.25 0.38 20.64
C PRO A 244 10.28 1.50 20.76
N GLY A 245 10.45 2.03 21.98
CA GLY A 245 11.38 3.13 22.23
C GLY A 245 11.01 4.44 21.52
N ALA A 246 9.73 4.67 21.26
CA ALA A 246 9.25 5.84 20.52
C ALA A 246 9.84 7.17 21.04
N GLN A 247 10.39 7.96 20.14
CA GLN A 247 10.77 9.36 20.38
C GLN A 247 10.20 10.23 19.27
N ILE A 248 9.57 11.35 19.65
CA ILE A 248 8.92 12.28 18.73
C ILE A 248 9.78 13.53 18.64
N VAL A 249 10.21 13.88 17.42
CA VAL A 249 11.06 15.05 17.10
C VAL A 249 10.36 15.96 16.10
#